data_AF-A0A1J4XDH3-F1
#
_entry.id   AF-A0A1J4XDH3-F1
#
_cell.length_a   1.000
_cell.length_b   1.000
_cell.length_c   1.000
_cell.angle_alpha   90.00
_cell.angle_beta   90.00
_cell.angle_gamma   90.00
#
_symmetry.space_group_name_H-M   'P 1'
#
loop_
_entity.id
_entity.type
_entity.pdbx_description
1 polymer ?
#
loop_
_entity_poly.entity_id
_entity_poly.type
_entity_poly.pdbx_seq_one_letter_code
_entity_poly.pdbx_strand_id
1 'polypeptide(L)'
;MMRDYLFLIGNGINRAIDDDKFRLESGMEEAWEDIEGDEDLKKIIYDCLGEERCPKNEVELENVQNCLFRLERIRKDLGGLPNALSEKIMLEDFKKRISEFNESYISYLFAVAHYFYQKVRSCTNDKECDRKEKLEKLNNFTKGLADFIKTKKDKEGITVHIATLNYDSYLYETFLDEHAVLKCLPSRTYLGDGFSRNGFIYENLPPPQCGNWFGNYLHLHGSPLFYTGADGKIYKSKRSYSLEDNKPKRSHIVLCNPSQKLDLIKQSPLLDAYFNRFEKLISQSKKIIVLGYGGRDEHINQAIRDYKNSDTSIIVVQRKGCEEKGWSEKFGIEPLKLTIRDSYDSILDFDFSTIDK
;
A
#
# COMPACT_ATOMS: atom_id res chain seq x y z
N MET A 1 -15.58 -25.91 7.23
CA MET A 1 -15.33 -25.08 8.43
C MET A 1 -14.30 -24.04 8.04
N MET A 2 -14.61 -22.75 8.14
CA MET A 2 -13.71 -21.66 7.73
C MET A 2 -12.43 -21.67 8.58
N ARG A 3 -11.25 -21.65 7.95
CA ARG A 3 -9.96 -21.73 8.66
C ARG A 3 -8.94 -20.69 8.20
N ASP A 4 -9.31 -19.75 7.34
CA ASP A 4 -8.35 -18.87 6.67
C ASP A 4 -7.81 -17.80 7.64
N TYR A 5 -6.54 -17.44 7.47
CA TYR A 5 -5.87 -16.39 8.23
C TYR A 5 -5.57 -15.21 7.31
N LEU A 6 -5.71 -14.00 7.82
CA LEU A 6 -5.41 -12.76 7.09
C LEU A 6 -4.37 -11.95 7.85
N PHE A 7 -3.23 -11.67 7.24
CA PHE A 7 -2.28 -10.69 7.73
C PHE A 7 -2.60 -9.33 7.12
N LEU A 8 -2.82 -8.33 7.98
CA LEU A 8 -2.81 -6.93 7.62
C LEU A 8 -1.46 -6.34 8.02
N ILE A 9 -0.69 -5.91 7.02
CA ILE A 9 0.67 -5.42 7.21
C ILE A 9 0.73 -3.93 6.87
N GLY A 10 1.25 -3.13 7.80
CA GLY A 10 1.50 -1.70 7.61
C GLY A 10 2.98 -1.32 7.62
N ASN A 11 3.23 -0.04 7.37
CA ASN A 11 4.57 0.53 7.16
C ASN A 11 5.50 0.42 8.38
N GLY A 12 4.99 0.05 9.55
CA GLY A 12 5.76 -0.13 10.78
C GLY A 12 6.87 -1.18 10.68
N ILE A 13 6.78 -2.13 9.74
CA ILE A 13 7.87 -3.08 9.49
C ILE A 13 9.13 -2.37 8.99
N ASN A 14 9.01 -1.45 8.03
CA ASN A 14 10.18 -0.76 7.49
C ASN A 14 10.72 0.29 8.47
N ARG A 15 9.83 0.96 9.18
CA ARG A 15 10.19 1.88 10.27
C ARG A 15 10.96 1.20 11.39
N ALA A 16 10.79 -0.12 11.57
CA ALA A 16 11.60 -0.89 12.52
C ALA A 16 13.04 -1.14 12.03
N ILE A 17 13.32 -0.97 10.73
CA ILE A 17 14.66 -1.00 10.16
C ILE A 17 15.34 0.36 10.35
N ASP A 18 14.66 1.42 9.94
CA ASP A 18 15.19 2.78 9.99
C ASP A 18 13.99 3.73 10.10
N ASP A 19 13.73 4.22 11.31
CA ASP A 19 12.52 5.00 11.53
C ASP A 19 12.53 6.25 10.65
N ASP A 20 13.65 6.96 10.65
CA ASP A 20 13.86 8.23 9.93
C ASP A 20 13.67 8.04 8.43
N LYS A 21 14.35 7.07 7.81
CA LYS A 21 14.24 6.87 6.35
C LYS A 21 12.86 6.42 5.89
N PHE A 22 12.11 5.72 6.74
CA PHE A 22 10.78 5.21 6.38
C PHE A 22 9.64 6.08 6.93
N ARG A 23 9.93 7.32 7.35
CA ARG A 23 8.89 8.34 7.59
C ARG A 23 8.36 8.83 6.25
N LEU A 24 7.06 9.12 6.22
CA LEU A 24 6.42 9.73 5.05
C LEU A 24 7.11 11.05 4.67
N GLU A 25 7.45 11.86 5.67
CA GLU A 25 8.18 13.15 5.54
C GLU A 25 9.45 13.00 4.70
N SER A 26 10.30 12.02 5.02
CA SER A 26 11.56 11.80 4.29
C SER A 26 11.35 11.36 2.84
N GLY A 27 10.29 10.58 2.56
CA GLY A 27 9.94 10.25 1.18
C GLY A 27 9.39 11.43 0.39
N MET A 28 8.68 12.35 1.06
CA MET A 28 8.18 13.58 0.45
C MET A 28 9.27 14.60 0.18
N GLU A 29 10.25 14.72 1.08
CA GLU A 29 11.43 15.57 0.91
C GLU A 29 12.29 15.08 -0.26
N GLU A 30 12.64 13.78 -0.31
CA GLU A 30 13.46 13.28 -1.41
C GLU A 30 12.74 13.38 -2.77
N ALA A 31 11.45 13.03 -2.82
CA ALA A 31 10.65 13.20 -4.04
C ALA A 31 10.52 14.67 -4.46
N TRP A 32 10.67 15.63 -3.53
CA TRP A 32 10.62 17.06 -3.82
C TRP A 32 11.86 17.54 -4.58
N GLU A 33 13.02 16.94 -4.28
CA GLU A 33 14.26 17.15 -5.00
C GLU A 33 14.20 16.51 -6.39
N ASP A 34 13.57 15.34 -6.54
CA ASP A 34 13.42 14.68 -7.85
C ASP A 34 12.53 15.46 -8.85
N ILE A 35 11.62 16.33 -8.35
CA ILE A 35 10.81 17.23 -9.19
C ILE A 35 11.45 18.63 -9.33
N GLU A 36 12.72 18.78 -8.99
CA GLU A 36 13.51 20.02 -9.20
C GLU A 36 13.53 20.36 -10.70
N GLY A 37 12.69 21.32 -11.08
CA GLY A 37 12.42 21.70 -12.47
C GLY A 37 10.94 21.91 -12.80
N ASP A 38 10.01 21.37 -12.00
CA ASP A 38 8.57 21.68 -12.10
C ASP A 38 8.20 22.82 -11.13
N GLU A 39 8.74 24.02 -11.41
CA GLU A 39 8.52 25.22 -10.60
C GLU A 39 7.04 25.60 -10.50
N ASP A 40 6.25 25.29 -11.53
CA ASP A 40 4.81 25.54 -11.54
C ASP A 40 4.08 24.63 -10.52
N LEU A 41 4.41 23.33 -10.47
CA LEU A 41 3.91 22.42 -9.43
C LEU A 41 4.31 22.91 -8.03
N LYS A 42 5.60 23.23 -7.84
CA LYS A 42 6.11 23.67 -6.53
C LYS A 42 5.39 24.92 -6.05
N LYS A 43 5.23 25.92 -6.93
CA LYS A 43 4.50 27.15 -6.63
C LYS A 43 3.05 26.90 -6.20
N ILE A 44 2.32 26.04 -6.92
CA ILE A 44 0.92 25.76 -6.55
C ILE A 44 0.85 25.05 -5.20
N ILE A 45 1.77 24.13 -4.92
CA ILE A 45 1.86 23.49 -3.61
C ILE A 45 2.18 24.52 -2.52
N TYR A 46 3.11 25.46 -2.77
CA TYR A 46 3.38 26.56 -1.84
C TYR A 46 2.14 27.41 -1.58
N ASP A 47 1.40 27.77 -2.62
CA ASP A 47 0.14 28.52 -2.49
C ASP A 47 -0.91 27.75 -1.67
N CYS A 48 -0.94 26.41 -1.78
CA CYS A 48 -1.84 25.55 -1.01
C CYS A 48 -1.41 25.41 0.47
N LEU A 49 -0.11 25.44 0.75
CA LEU A 49 0.46 25.28 2.09
C LEU A 49 0.63 26.62 2.82
N GLY A 50 0.72 27.73 2.09
CA GLY A 50 1.07 29.05 2.60
C GLY A 50 2.56 29.25 2.91
N GLU A 51 3.41 28.28 2.55
CA GLU A 51 4.84 28.25 2.85
C GLU A 51 5.63 27.65 1.68
N GLU A 52 6.83 28.18 1.41
CA GLU A 52 7.74 27.69 0.37
C GLU A 52 8.49 26.43 0.81
N ARG A 53 7.76 25.31 0.93
CA ARG A 53 8.32 24.00 1.30
C ARG A 53 7.51 22.83 0.75
N CYS A 54 8.08 21.63 0.83
CA CYS A 54 7.35 20.40 0.54
C CYS A 54 6.29 20.09 1.63
N PRO A 55 5.26 19.28 1.29
CA PRO A 55 4.39 18.67 2.28
C PRO A 55 5.16 17.76 3.26
N LYS A 56 4.69 17.67 4.51
CA LYS A 56 5.32 16.90 5.61
C LYS A 56 4.47 15.74 6.12
N ASN A 57 3.19 15.69 5.77
CA ASN A 57 2.28 14.64 6.21
C ASN A 57 1.05 14.52 5.28
N GLU A 58 0.22 13.49 5.51
CA GLU A 58 -1.01 13.26 4.73
C GLU A 58 -2.03 14.40 4.83
N VAL A 59 -2.05 15.17 5.93
CA VAL A 59 -2.95 16.33 6.11
C VAL A 59 -2.51 17.50 5.23
N GLU A 60 -1.23 17.70 5.01
CA GLU A 60 -0.75 18.72 4.09
C GLU A 60 -0.96 18.33 2.63
N LEU A 61 -0.81 17.03 2.30
CA LEU A 61 -1.20 16.52 0.99
C LEU A 61 -2.70 16.70 0.71
N GLU A 62 -3.55 16.63 1.75
CA GLU A 62 -4.98 16.92 1.66
C GLU A 62 -5.23 18.33 1.12
N ASN A 63 -4.52 19.34 1.62
CA ASN A 63 -4.73 20.72 1.21
C ASN A 63 -4.51 20.89 -0.30
N VAL A 64 -3.42 20.29 -0.81
CA VAL A 64 -3.11 20.28 -2.24
C VAL A 64 -4.19 19.53 -3.04
N GLN A 65 -4.63 18.37 -2.57
CA GLN A 65 -5.65 17.54 -3.24
C GLN A 65 -7.02 18.20 -3.26
N ASN A 66 -7.42 18.87 -2.18
CA ASN A 66 -8.67 19.61 -2.10
C ASN A 66 -8.68 20.78 -3.08
N CYS A 67 -7.55 21.46 -3.26
CA CYS A 67 -7.41 22.49 -4.29
C CYS A 67 -7.55 21.90 -5.70
N LEU A 68 -6.85 20.80 -6.00
CA LEU A 68 -6.98 20.06 -7.25
C LEU A 68 -8.43 19.64 -7.55
N PHE A 69 -9.11 19.04 -6.57
CA PHE A 69 -10.50 18.60 -6.72
C PHE A 69 -11.44 19.76 -7.05
N ARG A 70 -11.26 20.91 -6.38
CA ARG A 70 -12.06 22.11 -6.66
C ARG A 70 -11.79 22.66 -8.05
N LEU A 71 -10.52 22.70 -8.48
CA LEU A 71 -10.13 23.10 -9.83
C LEU A 71 -10.73 22.17 -10.89
N GLU A 72 -10.67 20.86 -10.67
CA GLU A 72 -11.28 19.85 -11.55
C GLU A 72 -12.81 19.99 -11.63
N ARG A 73 -13.47 20.34 -10.53
CA ARG A 73 -14.92 20.63 -10.54
C ARG A 73 -15.22 21.85 -11.39
N ILE A 74 -14.49 22.95 -11.20
CA ILE A 74 -14.60 24.16 -12.02
C ILE A 74 -14.35 23.83 -13.50
N ARG A 75 -13.31 23.03 -13.79
CA ARG A 75 -12.99 22.56 -15.16
C ARG A 75 -14.16 21.88 -15.84
N LYS A 76 -14.86 20.99 -15.12
CA LYS A 76 -16.05 20.28 -15.62
C LYS A 76 -17.23 21.22 -15.82
N ASP A 77 -17.51 22.10 -14.85
CA ASP A 77 -18.63 23.04 -14.91
C ASP A 77 -18.47 24.05 -16.07
N LEU A 78 -17.24 24.44 -16.38
CA LEU A 78 -16.94 25.32 -17.52
C LEU A 78 -17.11 24.65 -18.90
N GLY A 79 -17.27 23.32 -18.97
CA GLY A 79 -17.46 22.58 -20.22
C GLY A 79 -18.79 22.86 -20.94
N GLY A 80 -19.75 23.50 -20.26
CA GLY A 80 -21.10 23.77 -20.78
C GLY A 80 -21.38 25.21 -21.25
N LEU A 81 -20.40 26.11 -21.20
CA LEU A 81 -20.62 27.53 -21.50
C LEU A 81 -20.42 27.86 -23.00
N PRO A 82 -21.40 28.50 -23.67
CA PRO A 82 -21.23 29.01 -25.03
C PRO A 82 -20.42 30.32 -25.00
N ASN A 83 -19.15 30.25 -25.42
CA ASN A 83 -18.21 31.37 -25.30
C ASN A 83 -17.68 31.88 -26.65
N ALA A 84 -17.30 33.16 -26.71
CA ALA A 84 -16.65 33.79 -27.86
C ALA A 84 -15.25 33.18 -28.13
N LEU A 85 -14.69 33.36 -29.34
CA LEU A 85 -13.44 32.69 -29.75
C LEU A 85 -12.23 32.99 -28.81
N SER A 86 -12.12 34.20 -28.28
CA SER A 86 -11.06 34.59 -27.32
C SER A 86 -11.25 33.95 -25.95
N GLU A 87 -12.49 33.87 -25.47
CA GLU A 87 -12.87 33.20 -24.21
C GLU A 87 -12.68 31.68 -24.32
N LYS A 88 -12.87 31.11 -25.52
CA LYS A 88 -12.62 29.69 -25.79
C LYS A 88 -11.14 29.34 -25.67
N ILE A 89 -10.23 30.18 -26.17
CA ILE A 89 -8.77 29.94 -26.06
C ILE A 89 -8.33 29.99 -24.58
N MET A 90 -8.74 31.03 -23.83
CA MET A 90 -8.42 31.13 -22.40
C MET A 90 -8.96 29.94 -21.60
N LEU A 91 -10.16 29.46 -21.95
CA LEU A 91 -10.77 28.31 -21.29
C LEU A 91 -10.01 27.02 -21.58
N GLU A 92 -9.59 26.78 -22.83
CA GLU A 92 -8.81 25.59 -23.16
C GLU A 92 -7.42 25.62 -22.51
N ASP A 93 -6.76 26.79 -22.46
CA ASP A 93 -5.50 26.97 -21.73
C ASP A 93 -5.66 26.69 -20.23
N PHE A 94 -6.76 27.15 -19.63
CA PHE A 94 -7.07 26.88 -18.23
C PHE A 94 -7.29 25.38 -17.97
N LYS A 95 -8.10 24.71 -18.81
CA LYS A 95 -8.33 23.26 -18.72
C LYS A 95 -7.04 22.46 -18.87
N LYS A 96 -6.18 22.87 -19.80
CA LYS A 96 -4.88 22.27 -20.04
C LYS A 96 -3.98 22.38 -18.81
N ARG A 97 -3.86 23.58 -18.23
CA ARG A 97 -3.07 23.83 -17.01
C ARG A 97 -3.53 22.99 -15.82
N ILE A 98 -4.85 22.83 -15.62
CA ILE A 98 -5.37 21.95 -14.55
C ILE A 98 -4.96 20.50 -14.79
N SER A 99 -5.04 20.03 -16.04
CA SER A 99 -4.66 18.65 -16.39
C SER A 99 -3.17 18.41 -16.17
N GLU A 100 -2.32 19.33 -16.63
CA GLU A 100 -0.86 19.28 -16.44
C GLU A 100 -0.50 19.28 -14.96
N PHE A 101 -1.12 20.17 -14.17
CA PHE A 101 -0.90 20.22 -12.73
C PHE A 101 -1.31 18.91 -12.03
N ASN A 102 -2.45 18.32 -12.39
CA ASN A 102 -2.88 17.04 -11.84
C ASN A 102 -1.91 15.89 -12.21
N GLU A 103 -1.39 15.88 -13.44
CA GLU A 103 -0.39 14.91 -13.87
C GLU A 103 0.95 15.05 -13.13
N SER A 104 1.42 16.29 -12.95
CA SER A 104 2.63 16.60 -12.17
C SER A 104 2.46 16.21 -10.70
N TYR A 105 1.31 16.50 -10.09
CA TYR A 105 1.02 16.11 -8.73
C TYR A 105 0.96 14.58 -8.54
N ILE A 106 0.33 13.85 -9.46
CA ILE A 106 0.34 12.38 -9.46
C ILE A 106 1.78 11.85 -9.59
N SER A 107 2.60 12.49 -10.42
CA SER A 107 4.01 12.13 -10.59
C SER A 107 4.82 12.34 -9.31
N TYR A 108 4.55 13.42 -8.57
CA TYR A 108 5.13 13.64 -7.25
C TYR A 108 4.73 12.54 -6.26
N LEU A 109 3.44 12.21 -6.13
CA LEU A 109 2.98 11.11 -5.27
C LEU A 109 3.60 9.77 -5.65
N PHE A 110 3.76 9.53 -6.95
CA PHE A 110 4.46 8.36 -7.46
C PHE A 110 5.92 8.34 -7.03
N ALA A 111 6.63 9.47 -7.15
CA ALA A 111 8.03 9.59 -6.72
C ALA A 111 8.17 9.30 -5.22
N VAL A 112 7.25 9.78 -4.37
CA VAL A 112 7.24 9.46 -2.92
C VAL A 112 7.10 7.96 -2.68
N ALA A 113 6.18 7.28 -3.35
CA ALA A 113 6.02 5.84 -3.19
C ALA A 113 7.25 5.07 -3.73
N HIS A 114 7.81 5.54 -4.85
CA HIS A 114 8.99 4.96 -5.49
C HIS A 114 10.26 5.11 -4.64
N TYR A 115 10.40 6.22 -3.91
CA TYR A 115 11.44 6.40 -2.90
C TYR A 115 11.46 5.21 -1.93
N PHE A 116 10.32 4.86 -1.32
CA PHE A 116 10.26 3.73 -0.38
C PHE A 116 10.58 2.39 -1.06
N TYR A 117 10.15 2.21 -2.31
CA TYR A 117 10.46 1.03 -3.10
C TYR A 117 11.98 0.88 -3.34
N GLN A 118 12.69 1.96 -3.61
CA GLN A 118 14.14 1.92 -3.81
C GLN A 118 14.94 1.90 -2.51
N LYS A 119 14.48 2.60 -1.47
CA LYS A 119 15.26 2.83 -0.25
C LYS A 119 15.59 1.51 0.46
N VAL A 120 14.65 0.57 0.48
CA VAL A 120 14.89 -0.79 0.96
C VAL A 120 16.11 -1.43 0.30
N ARG A 121 16.22 -1.34 -1.03
CA ARG A 121 17.34 -1.93 -1.79
C ARG A 121 18.67 -1.24 -1.53
N SER A 122 18.64 0.07 -1.30
CA SER A 122 19.84 0.80 -0.91
C SER A 122 20.30 0.36 0.49
N CYS A 123 19.37 0.09 1.40
CA CYS A 123 19.69 -0.40 2.74
C CYS A 123 20.29 -1.81 2.73
N THR A 124 19.94 -2.68 1.77
CA THR A 124 20.49 -4.05 1.68
C THR A 124 21.93 -4.15 1.17
N ASN A 125 22.47 -3.08 0.56
CA ASN A 125 23.78 -3.10 -0.11
C ASN A 125 24.90 -2.39 0.66
N ASP A 126 24.61 -1.85 1.85
CA ASP A 126 25.54 -1.00 2.59
C ASP A 126 26.21 -1.74 3.77
N LYS A 127 27.49 -1.46 4.04
CA LYS A 127 28.38 -2.29 4.89
C LYS A 127 28.43 -1.91 6.37
N GLU A 128 27.56 -1.04 6.87
CA GLU A 128 27.55 -0.65 8.29
C GLU A 128 27.05 -1.78 9.22
N CYS A 129 27.70 -1.94 10.38
CA CYS A 129 27.47 -3.05 11.31
C CYS A 129 26.06 -3.07 11.93
N ASP A 130 25.53 -1.91 12.35
CA ASP A 130 24.15 -1.79 12.91
C ASP A 130 23.08 -2.12 11.85
N ARG A 131 23.33 -1.78 10.58
CA ARG A 131 22.42 -2.10 9.46
C ARG A 131 22.38 -3.59 9.17
N LYS A 132 23.52 -4.29 9.28
CA LYS A 132 23.59 -5.73 9.05
C LYS A 132 22.73 -6.53 10.03
N GLU A 133 22.73 -6.16 11.31
CA GLU A 133 21.87 -6.80 12.32
C GLU A 133 20.39 -6.60 12.00
N LYS A 134 19.99 -5.37 11.64
CA LYS A 134 18.59 -5.06 11.31
C LYS A 134 18.11 -5.78 10.06
N LEU A 135 18.96 -5.89 9.03
CA LEU A 135 18.69 -6.70 7.85
C LEU A 135 18.57 -8.20 8.18
N GLU A 136 19.40 -8.72 9.09
CA GLU A 136 19.30 -10.09 9.55
C GLU A 136 17.98 -10.34 10.29
N LYS A 137 17.57 -9.44 11.19
CA LYS A 137 16.27 -9.50 11.86
C LYS A 137 15.12 -9.49 10.85
N LEU A 138 15.20 -8.63 9.85
CA LEU A 138 14.20 -8.51 8.81
C LEU A 138 14.13 -9.76 7.91
N ASN A 139 15.27 -10.35 7.55
CA ASN A 139 15.35 -11.63 6.84
C ASN A 139 14.76 -12.76 7.68
N ASN A 140 15.07 -12.80 8.98
CA ASN A 140 14.51 -13.80 9.91
C ASN A 140 13.00 -13.65 10.05
N PHE A 141 12.51 -12.42 10.16
CA PHE A 141 11.08 -12.11 10.21
C PHE A 141 10.35 -12.59 8.95
N THR A 142 10.85 -12.25 7.76
CA THR A 142 10.20 -12.65 6.50
C THR A 142 10.30 -14.14 6.23
N LYS A 143 11.41 -14.78 6.60
CA LYS A 143 11.53 -16.24 6.60
C LYS A 143 10.52 -16.88 7.54
N GLY A 144 10.39 -16.38 8.77
CA GLY A 144 9.41 -16.86 9.74
C GLY A 144 7.98 -16.77 9.23
N LEU A 145 7.61 -15.65 8.60
CA LEU A 145 6.31 -15.48 7.97
C LEU A 145 6.11 -16.44 6.78
N ALA A 146 7.12 -16.59 5.92
CA ALA A 146 7.04 -17.52 4.79
C ALA A 146 6.92 -18.99 5.25
N ASP A 147 7.67 -19.39 6.27
CA ASP A 147 7.61 -20.72 6.86
C ASP A 147 6.26 -20.96 7.56
N PHE A 148 5.70 -19.93 8.20
CA PHE A 148 4.35 -19.97 8.76
C PHE A 148 3.30 -20.19 7.65
N ILE A 149 3.33 -19.42 6.57
CA ILE A 149 2.42 -19.55 5.42
C ILE A 149 2.47 -20.98 4.86
N LYS A 150 3.67 -21.49 4.60
CA LYS A 150 3.88 -22.86 4.08
C LYS A 150 3.35 -23.90 5.05
N THR A 151 3.74 -23.81 6.32
CA THR A 151 3.36 -24.78 7.36
C THR A 151 1.84 -24.84 7.53
N LYS A 152 1.18 -23.68 7.60
CA LYS A 152 -0.27 -23.59 7.74
C LYS A 152 -1.00 -24.25 6.58
N LYS A 153 -0.55 -24.00 5.36
CA LYS A 153 -1.13 -24.62 4.17
C LYS A 153 -0.88 -26.12 4.13
N ASP A 154 0.38 -26.51 4.25
CA ASP A 154 0.82 -27.88 3.96
C ASP A 154 0.43 -28.87 5.07
N LYS A 155 0.46 -28.43 6.34
CA LYS A 155 0.15 -29.31 7.49
C LYS A 155 -1.28 -29.19 7.99
N GLU A 156 -1.88 -28.01 7.90
CA GLU A 156 -3.17 -27.74 8.55
C GLU A 156 -4.31 -27.46 7.55
N GLY A 157 -3.98 -27.33 6.27
CA GLY A 157 -4.93 -26.96 5.22
C GLY A 157 -5.46 -25.54 5.38
N ILE A 158 -4.73 -24.68 6.10
CA ILE A 158 -5.09 -23.29 6.37
C ILE A 158 -4.52 -22.41 5.28
N THR A 159 -5.39 -21.65 4.61
CA THR A 159 -4.97 -20.63 3.64
C THR A 159 -4.60 -19.35 4.39
N VAL A 160 -3.45 -18.77 4.05
CA VAL A 160 -2.93 -17.55 4.65
C VAL A 160 -2.88 -16.45 3.59
N HIS A 161 -3.62 -15.38 3.82
CA HIS A 161 -3.68 -14.21 2.96
C HIS A 161 -2.85 -13.08 3.54
N ILE A 162 -2.27 -12.26 2.66
CA ILE A 162 -1.49 -11.08 3.00
C ILE A 162 -2.13 -9.88 2.32
N ALA A 163 -2.47 -8.87 3.11
CA ALA A 163 -2.86 -7.55 2.66
C ALA A 163 -1.87 -6.53 3.23
N THR A 164 -1.14 -5.85 2.36
CA THR A 164 -0.13 -4.86 2.75
C THR A 164 -0.55 -3.46 2.34
N LEU A 165 -0.24 -2.49 3.20
CA LEU A 165 -0.37 -1.05 2.92
C LEU A 165 0.95 -0.46 2.42
N ASN A 166 2.01 -1.27 2.34
CA ASN A 166 3.33 -0.75 2.04
C ASN A 166 3.57 -0.55 0.54
N TYR A 167 4.33 0.50 0.24
CA TYR A 167 4.84 0.80 -1.10
C TYR A 167 6.18 0.13 -1.42
N ASP A 168 6.88 -0.31 -0.38
CA ASP A 168 8.25 -0.80 -0.47
C ASP A 168 8.36 -2.15 -1.21
N SER A 169 9.60 -2.52 -1.58
CA SER A 169 9.87 -3.75 -2.33
C SER A 169 10.11 -4.97 -1.45
N TYR A 170 10.38 -4.81 -0.15
CA TYR A 170 11.05 -5.81 0.65
C TYR A 170 10.25 -7.10 0.78
N LEU A 171 9.04 -7.01 1.36
CA LEU A 171 8.18 -8.19 1.55
C LEU A 171 7.93 -8.92 0.23
N TYR A 172 7.64 -8.16 -0.82
CA TYR A 172 7.37 -8.70 -2.14
C TYR A 172 8.60 -9.41 -2.74
N GLU A 173 9.78 -8.79 -2.68
CA GLU A 173 11.01 -9.33 -3.26
C GLU A 173 11.49 -10.56 -2.51
N THR A 174 11.52 -10.49 -1.19
CA THR A 174 11.93 -11.61 -0.33
C THR A 174 10.96 -12.79 -0.47
N PHE A 175 9.66 -12.54 -0.62
CA PHE A 175 8.67 -13.59 -0.91
C PHE A 175 8.80 -14.20 -2.30
N LEU A 176 9.24 -13.42 -3.29
CA LEU A 176 9.39 -13.88 -4.67
C LEU A 176 10.69 -14.65 -4.89
N ASP A 177 11.82 -14.08 -4.48
CA ASP A 177 13.15 -14.58 -4.81
C ASP A 177 13.71 -15.54 -3.76
N GLU A 178 13.63 -15.18 -2.49
CA GLU A 178 14.29 -15.92 -1.41
C GLU A 178 13.41 -17.07 -0.91
N HIS A 179 12.15 -16.77 -0.60
CA HIS A 179 11.25 -17.74 0.04
C HIS A 179 10.32 -18.45 -0.94
N ALA A 180 10.23 -17.95 -2.18
CA ALA A 180 9.46 -18.48 -3.30
C ALA A 180 7.97 -18.74 -2.99
N VAL A 181 7.36 -17.97 -2.08
CA VAL A 181 5.93 -18.03 -1.77
C VAL A 181 5.07 -17.23 -2.76
N LEU A 182 5.66 -16.35 -3.57
CA LEU A 182 4.98 -15.67 -4.69
C LEU A 182 5.30 -16.28 -6.06
N LYS A 183 6.11 -17.34 -6.11
CA LYS A 183 6.61 -17.91 -7.36
C LYS A 183 5.66 -19.00 -7.89
N CYS A 184 4.94 -18.70 -8.97
CA CYS A 184 4.11 -19.67 -9.68
C CYS A 184 4.99 -20.78 -10.30
N LEU A 185 5.11 -21.91 -9.62
CA LEU A 185 5.80 -23.12 -10.12
C LEU A 185 4.77 -24.24 -10.31
N PRO A 186 4.90 -25.08 -11.37
CA PRO A 186 3.90 -26.11 -11.72
C PRO A 186 3.54 -27.10 -10.60
N SER A 187 4.37 -27.21 -9.56
CA SER A 187 4.23 -28.12 -8.43
C SER A 187 4.23 -27.43 -7.05
N ARG A 188 4.15 -26.09 -7.00
CA ARG A 188 4.15 -25.36 -5.72
C ARG A 188 2.94 -24.45 -5.58
N THR A 189 2.45 -24.41 -4.35
CA THR A 189 1.54 -23.38 -3.86
C THR A 189 2.22 -22.01 -3.88
N TYR A 190 1.46 -20.98 -4.20
CA TYR A 190 1.94 -19.59 -4.14
C TYR A 190 0.81 -18.65 -3.70
N LEU A 191 1.18 -17.46 -3.25
CA LEU A 191 0.27 -16.34 -3.03
C LEU A 191 -0.02 -15.69 -4.39
N GLY A 192 -1.29 -15.56 -4.75
CA GLY A 192 -1.68 -14.92 -6.01
C GLY A 192 -2.02 -13.44 -5.83
N ASP A 193 -1.63 -12.62 -6.79
CA ASP A 193 -1.87 -11.17 -6.83
C ASP A 193 -2.72 -10.74 -8.05
N GLY A 194 -3.19 -11.71 -8.85
CA GLY A 194 -4.06 -11.47 -10.01
C GLY A 194 -3.34 -11.06 -11.29
N PHE A 195 -2.01 -10.90 -11.28
CA PHE A 195 -1.25 -10.53 -12.48
C PHE A 195 -0.83 -11.74 -13.31
N SER A 196 -0.98 -11.61 -14.63
CA SER A 196 -0.47 -12.55 -15.63
C SER A 196 0.37 -11.81 -16.68
N ARG A 197 0.86 -12.54 -17.69
CA ARG A 197 1.52 -11.92 -18.86
C ARG A 197 0.59 -10.99 -19.64
N ASN A 198 -0.73 -11.14 -19.49
CA ASN A 198 -1.75 -10.33 -20.18
C ASN A 198 -2.29 -9.19 -19.32
N GLY A 199 -1.62 -8.88 -18.20
CA GLY A 199 -2.04 -7.86 -17.23
C GLY A 199 -2.81 -8.45 -16.04
N PHE A 200 -3.38 -7.55 -15.25
CA PHE A 200 -4.24 -7.85 -14.12
C PHE A 200 -5.60 -8.36 -14.60
N ILE A 201 -6.05 -9.46 -13.99
CA ILE A 201 -7.38 -10.03 -14.20
C ILE A 201 -7.90 -10.45 -12.83
N TYR A 202 -9.09 -9.99 -12.44
CA TYR A 202 -9.65 -10.26 -11.11
C TYR A 202 -9.84 -11.76 -10.86
N GLU A 203 -10.21 -12.52 -11.90
CA GLU A 203 -10.41 -13.97 -11.87
C GLU A 203 -9.11 -14.73 -11.60
N ASN A 204 -7.94 -14.11 -11.81
CA ASN A 204 -6.65 -14.69 -11.45
C ASN A 204 -6.33 -14.54 -9.95
N LEU A 205 -7.10 -13.74 -9.19
CA LEU A 205 -6.97 -13.74 -7.75
C LEU A 205 -7.46 -15.07 -7.20
N PRO A 206 -6.64 -15.79 -6.42
CA PRO A 206 -6.97 -17.12 -5.93
C PRO A 206 -8.36 -17.12 -5.30
N PRO A 207 -9.28 -17.96 -5.80
CA PRO A 207 -10.54 -18.14 -5.10
C PRO A 207 -10.20 -18.64 -3.69
N PRO A 208 -10.94 -18.16 -2.68
CA PRO A 208 -10.79 -18.67 -1.32
C PRO A 208 -10.92 -20.20 -1.38
N GLN A 209 -9.95 -20.93 -0.84
CA GLN A 209 -9.96 -22.40 -0.71
C GLN A 209 -9.64 -23.25 -1.97
N CYS A 210 -8.96 -22.72 -3.00
CA CYS A 210 -8.48 -23.57 -4.12
C CYS A 210 -7.11 -24.22 -3.84
N GLY A 211 -7.00 -25.50 -4.24
CA GLY A 211 -6.00 -26.48 -3.77
C GLY A 211 -4.55 -25.99 -3.77
N ASN A 212 -4.07 -25.45 -4.88
CA ASN A 212 -2.65 -25.11 -5.06
C ASN A 212 -2.31 -23.66 -4.69
N TRP A 213 -3.04 -23.01 -3.79
CA TRP A 213 -2.76 -21.63 -3.39
C TRP A 213 -2.46 -21.51 -1.90
N PHE A 214 -1.42 -20.74 -1.58
CA PHE A 214 -1.17 -20.29 -0.20
C PHE A 214 -2.23 -19.28 0.25
N GLY A 215 -2.70 -18.44 -0.68
CA GLY A 215 -3.67 -17.37 -0.40
C GLY A 215 -3.54 -16.22 -1.39
N ASN A 216 -3.93 -15.03 -0.96
CA ASN A 216 -3.93 -13.81 -1.76
C ASN A 216 -2.80 -12.90 -1.26
N TYR A 217 -2.17 -12.13 -2.16
CA TYR A 217 -1.24 -11.06 -1.81
C TYR A 217 -1.75 -9.75 -2.43
N LEU A 218 -2.21 -8.83 -1.57
CA LEU A 218 -2.92 -7.61 -1.97
C LEU A 218 -2.14 -6.37 -1.51
N HIS A 219 -1.86 -5.46 -2.43
CA HIS A 219 -1.33 -4.12 -2.12
C HIS A 219 -2.50 -3.13 -2.02
N LEU A 220 -3.10 -2.96 -0.84
CA LEU A 220 -4.34 -2.20 -0.69
C LEU A 220 -4.17 -0.71 -0.99
N HIS A 221 -2.98 -0.15 -0.75
CA HIS A 221 -2.62 1.22 -1.11
C HIS A 221 -1.84 1.30 -2.43
N GLY A 222 -1.72 0.19 -3.16
CA GLY A 222 -1.03 0.13 -4.43
C GLY A 222 0.48 -0.10 -4.34
N SER A 223 1.15 0.02 -5.47
CA SER A 223 2.58 -0.23 -5.62
C SER A 223 3.16 0.62 -6.75
N PRO A 224 4.40 1.13 -6.60
CA PRO A 224 5.12 1.79 -7.68
C PRO A 224 5.33 0.92 -8.93
N LEU A 225 5.13 -0.40 -8.81
CA LEU A 225 5.21 -1.32 -9.94
C LEU A 225 3.94 -1.36 -10.80
N PHE A 226 2.81 -0.82 -10.35
CA PHE A 226 1.56 -0.91 -11.08
C PHE A 226 1.40 0.26 -12.06
N TYR A 227 1.05 -0.06 -13.32
CA TYR A 227 0.85 0.95 -14.35
C TYR A 227 -0.26 0.56 -15.33
N THR A 228 -0.92 1.55 -15.92
CA THR A 228 -1.83 1.34 -17.06
C THR A 228 -1.05 1.47 -18.37
N GLY A 229 -1.06 0.41 -19.18
CA GLY A 229 -0.44 0.37 -20.51
C GLY A 229 -1.22 1.17 -21.54
N ALA A 230 -0.63 1.37 -22.72
CA ALA A 230 -1.27 2.10 -23.83
C ALA A 230 -2.55 1.41 -24.36
N ASP A 231 -2.70 0.11 -24.11
CA ASP A 231 -3.90 -0.67 -24.42
C ASP A 231 -5.00 -0.56 -23.34
N GLY A 232 -4.80 0.30 -22.33
CA GLY A 232 -5.72 0.50 -21.21
C GLY A 232 -5.69 -0.60 -20.16
N LYS A 233 -4.87 -1.65 -20.33
CA LYS A 233 -4.77 -2.74 -19.35
C LYS A 233 -3.79 -2.38 -18.24
N ILE A 234 -4.01 -2.96 -17.07
CA ILE A 234 -3.17 -2.74 -15.90
C ILE A 234 -2.08 -3.83 -15.86
N TYR A 235 -0.83 -3.40 -15.76
CA TYR A 235 0.34 -4.25 -15.73
C TYR A 235 1.17 -4.01 -14.48
N LYS A 236 2.05 -4.97 -14.18
CA LYS A 236 3.05 -4.89 -13.13
C LYS A 236 4.44 -4.85 -13.77
N SER A 237 5.19 -3.77 -13.53
CA SER A 237 6.52 -3.56 -14.07
C SER A 237 7.51 -4.63 -13.61
N LYS A 238 8.54 -4.83 -14.43
CA LYS A 238 9.74 -5.52 -13.97
C LYS A 238 10.44 -4.67 -12.92
N ARG A 239 11.09 -5.36 -12.00
CA ARG A 239 11.75 -4.83 -10.80
C ARG A 239 12.93 -3.86 -11.06
N SER A 240 13.47 -3.83 -12.28
CA SER A 240 14.64 -3.03 -12.66
C SER A 240 14.26 -1.79 -13.51
N TYR A 241 13.05 -1.27 -13.35
CA TYR A 241 12.57 -0.15 -14.14
C TYR A 241 13.17 1.18 -13.67
N SER A 242 13.69 1.98 -14.61
CA SER A 242 14.10 3.37 -14.39
C SER A 242 12.90 4.31 -14.58
N LEU A 243 12.79 5.36 -13.77
CA LEU A 243 11.78 6.43 -13.93
C LEU A 243 11.72 7.02 -15.35
N GLU A 244 12.81 6.89 -16.10
CA GLU A 244 12.99 7.45 -17.44
C GLU A 244 12.34 6.61 -18.56
N ASP A 245 11.96 5.35 -18.30
CA ASP A 245 11.37 4.47 -19.32
C ASP A 245 9.89 4.85 -19.58
N ASN A 246 9.65 5.57 -20.68
CA ASN A 246 8.37 5.75 -21.41
C ASN A 246 7.08 5.67 -20.57
N LYS A 247 6.93 6.63 -19.64
CA LYS A 247 5.75 7.06 -18.85
C LYS A 247 4.40 6.36 -19.14
N PRO A 248 4.18 5.08 -18.77
CA PRO A 248 2.82 4.61 -18.66
C PRO A 248 2.13 5.35 -17.51
N LYS A 249 0.80 5.54 -17.56
CA LYS A 249 0.07 6.23 -16.48
C LYS A 249 0.17 5.41 -15.19
N ARG A 250 0.94 5.92 -14.21
CA ARG A 250 1.14 5.29 -12.90
C ARG A 250 0.22 5.94 -11.88
N SER A 251 -0.99 5.39 -11.76
CA SER A 251 -2.06 5.99 -10.95
C SER A 251 -2.66 5.03 -9.93
N HIS A 252 -2.08 3.85 -9.75
CA HIS A 252 -2.56 2.84 -8.80
C HIS A 252 -1.79 2.95 -7.47
N ILE A 253 -1.83 4.14 -6.85
CA ILE A 253 -1.18 4.47 -5.58
C ILE A 253 -2.16 5.27 -4.73
N VAL A 254 -2.26 4.95 -3.44
CA VAL A 254 -3.15 5.62 -2.47
C VAL A 254 -2.33 6.43 -1.48
N LEU A 255 -1.77 7.55 -1.94
CA LEU A 255 -1.10 8.51 -1.09
C LEU A 255 -1.91 9.81 -1.04
N CYS A 256 -2.93 9.81 -0.20
CA CYS A 256 -3.90 10.90 -0.11
C CYS A 256 -4.49 11.02 1.29
N ASN A 257 -5.31 12.05 1.48
CA ASN A 257 -6.03 12.25 2.72
C ASN A 257 -6.87 11.01 3.11
N PRO A 258 -6.91 10.62 4.41
CA PRO A 258 -7.75 9.51 4.89
C PRO A 258 -9.21 9.52 4.40
N SER A 259 -9.87 10.67 4.32
CA SER A 259 -11.27 10.80 3.86
C SER A 259 -11.45 10.52 2.36
N GLN A 260 -10.39 10.65 1.55
CA GLN A 260 -10.43 10.45 0.10
C GLN A 260 -9.86 9.10 -0.34
N LYS A 261 -9.19 8.35 0.57
CA LYS A 261 -8.55 7.06 0.25
C LYS A 261 -9.52 6.09 -0.42
N LEU A 262 -10.74 5.97 0.09
CA LEU A 262 -11.73 5.03 -0.46
C LEU A 262 -12.18 5.43 -1.87
N ASP A 263 -12.38 6.72 -2.14
CA ASP A 263 -12.75 7.20 -3.48
C ASP A 263 -11.63 6.99 -4.48
N LEU A 264 -10.37 7.20 -4.07
CA LEU A 264 -9.20 6.94 -4.92
C LEU A 264 -9.03 5.45 -5.21
N ILE A 265 -9.26 4.59 -4.21
CA ILE A 265 -9.28 3.12 -4.37
C ILE A 265 -10.31 2.74 -5.43
N LYS A 266 -11.55 3.25 -5.31
CA LYS A 266 -12.67 2.94 -6.23
C LYS A 266 -12.42 3.42 -7.67
N GLN A 267 -11.64 4.48 -7.86
CA GLN A 267 -11.30 5.00 -9.19
C GLN A 267 -10.30 4.12 -9.95
N SER A 268 -9.54 3.29 -9.24
CA SER A 268 -8.58 2.37 -9.84
C SER A 268 -9.18 0.96 -9.91
N PRO A 269 -9.44 0.38 -11.10
CA PRO A 269 -9.99 -0.98 -11.23
C PRO A 269 -9.20 -2.06 -10.48
N LEU A 270 -7.87 -1.92 -10.39
CA LEU A 270 -7.00 -2.82 -9.62
C LEU A 270 -7.23 -2.71 -8.11
N LEU A 271 -7.11 -1.50 -7.57
CA LEU A 271 -7.27 -1.23 -6.14
C LEU A 271 -8.69 -1.52 -5.64
N ASP A 272 -9.72 -1.16 -6.42
CA ASP A 272 -11.10 -1.52 -6.12
C ASP A 272 -11.27 -3.05 -6.05
N ALA A 273 -10.71 -3.77 -7.04
CA ALA A 273 -10.70 -5.23 -7.04
C ALA A 273 -9.96 -5.83 -5.83
N TYR A 274 -8.83 -5.25 -5.42
CA TYR A 274 -8.10 -5.66 -4.22
C TYR A 274 -8.87 -5.37 -2.94
N PHE A 275 -9.53 -4.22 -2.84
CA PHE A 275 -10.31 -3.87 -1.65
C PHE A 275 -11.57 -4.75 -1.52
N ASN A 276 -12.29 -4.95 -2.62
CA ASN A 276 -13.41 -5.90 -2.69
C ASN A 276 -12.97 -7.33 -2.34
N ARG A 277 -11.74 -7.72 -2.72
CA ARG A 277 -11.18 -9.01 -2.30
C ARG A 277 -10.86 -9.00 -0.81
N PHE A 278 -10.25 -7.94 -0.28
CA PHE A 278 -9.91 -7.81 1.13
C PHE A 278 -11.14 -7.95 2.04
N GLU A 279 -12.27 -7.30 1.72
CA GLU A 279 -13.54 -7.45 2.44
C GLU A 279 -14.02 -8.91 2.48
N LYS A 280 -13.93 -9.62 1.34
CA LYS A 280 -14.24 -11.06 1.27
C LYS A 280 -13.29 -11.89 2.14
N LEU A 281 -12.00 -11.56 2.16
CA LEU A 281 -11.02 -12.27 2.98
C LEU A 281 -11.26 -12.03 4.48
N ILE A 282 -11.65 -10.83 4.89
CA ILE A 282 -12.06 -10.53 6.27
C ILE A 282 -13.23 -11.44 6.67
N SER A 283 -14.29 -11.48 5.86
CA SER A 283 -15.49 -12.31 6.11
C SER A 283 -15.27 -13.82 6.02
N GLN A 284 -14.06 -14.27 5.67
CA GLN A 284 -13.70 -15.69 5.63
C GLN A 284 -12.63 -16.05 6.66
N SER A 285 -12.01 -15.03 7.27
CA SER A 285 -10.89 -15.22 8.17
C SER A 285 -11.35 -15.56 9.57
N LYS A 286 -10.83 -16.67 10.09
CA LYS A 286 -10.96 -17.03 11.51
C LYS A 286 -10.04 -16.16 12.37
N LYS A 287 -8.90 -15.76 11.81
CA LYS A 287 -7.90 -14.94 12.51
C LYS A 287 -7.38 -13.84 11.61
N ILE A 288 -7.38 -12.61 12.13
CA ILE A 288 -6.72 -11.47 11.49
C ILE A 288 -5.50 -11.09 12.34
N ILE A 289 -4.33 -11.06 11.71
CA ILE A 289 -3.06 -10.72 12.37
C ILE A 289 -2.60 -9.37 11.83
N VAL A 290 -2.49 -8.39 12.70
CA VAL A 290 -2.17 -7.00 12.37
C VAL A 290 -0.72 -6.73 12.76
N LEU A 291 0.13 -6.46 11.78
CA LEU A 291 1.58 -6.23 11.95
C LEU A 291 1.97 -4.85 11.41
N GLY A 292 2.51 -3.98 12.24
CA GLY A 292 3.12 -2.71 11.79
C GLY A 292 2.11 -1.70 11.25
N TYR A 293 0.82 -1.95 11.45
CA TYR A 293 -0.27 -1.05 11.11
C TYR A 293 -0.54 -0.10 12.27
N GLY A 294 -0.61 1.20 11.99
CA GLY A 294 -0.83 2.24 13.01
C GLY A 294 -2.30 2.51 13.34
N GLY A 295 -3.27 1.84 12.71
CA GLY A 295 -4.69 2.02 13.05
C GLY A 295 -5.29 3.37 12.65
N ARG A 296 -4.64 4.14 11.76
CA ARG A 296 -5.08 5.48 11.31
C ARG A 296 -5.84 5.46 9.98
N ASP A 297 -5.86 4.32 9.28
CA ASP A 297 -6.58 4.17 8.01
C ASP A 297 -8.03 3.75 8.29
N GLU A 298 -8.92 4.75 8.34
CA GLU A 298 -10.29 4.51 8.77
C GLU A 298 -11.08 3.60 7.83
N HIS A 299 -10.80 3.62 6.53
CA HIS A 299 -11.40 2.69 5.57
C HIS A 299 -11.01 1.23 5.84
N ILE A 300 -9.80 0.97 6.34
CA ILE A 300 -9.35 -0.37 6.73
C ILE A 300 -10.04 -0.80 8.03
N ASN A 301 -10.10 0.11 9.01
CA ASN A 301 -10.79 -0.13 10.27
C ASN A 301 -12.28 -0.44 10.05
N GLN A 302 -12.94 0.35 9.20
CA GLN A 302 -14.34 0.18 8.81
C GLN A 302 -14.57 -1.16 8.09
N ALA A 303 -13.72 -1.53 7.12
CA ALA A 303 -13.83 -2.83 6.46
C ALA A 303 -13.72 -4.00 7.45
N ILE A 304 -12.79 -3.94 8.41
CA ILE A 304 -12.69 -4.97 9.46
C ILE A 304 -13.96 -4.97 10.33
N ARG A 305 -14.50 -3.80 10.67
CA ARG A 305 -15.74 -3.71 11.47
C ARG A 305 -16.91 -4.39 10.78
N ASP A 306 -17.11 -4.09 9.51
CA ASP A 306 -18.30 -4.45 8.74
C ASP A 306 -18.29 -5.90 8.28
N TYR A 307 -17.11 -6.42 7.92
CA TYR A 307 -17.02 -7.72 7.26
C TYR A 307 -16.52 -8.84 8.14
N LYS A 308 -15.98 -8.59 9.34
CA LYS A 308 -15.50 -9.68 10.21
C LYS A 308 -16.67 -10.59 10.64
N ASN A 309 -16.38 -11.88 10.79
CA ASN A 309 -17.34 -12.80 11.37
C ASN A 309 -17.41 -12.65 12.89
N SER A 310 -18.50 -13.11 13.49
CA SER A 310 -18.65 -13.20 14.94
C SER A 310 -17.53 -13.99 15.61
N ASP A 311 -16.98 -14.99 14.92
CA ASP A 311 -15.98 -15.92 15.44
C ASP A 311 -14.54 -15.51 15.10
N THR A 312 -14.36 -14.37 14.43
CA THR A 312 -13.04 -13.85 14.07
C THR A 312 -12.32 -13.35 15.32
N SER A 313 -11.11 -13.87 15.56
CA SER A 313 -10.16 -13.31 16.54
C SER A 313 -9.15 -12.39 15.86
N ILE A 314 -8.72 -11.33 16.55
CA ILE A 314 -7.73 -10.38 16.04
C ILE A 314 -6.50 -10.39 16.96
N ILE A 315 -5.31 -10.51 16.36
CA ILE A 315 -4.03 -10.34 17.05
C ILE A 315 -3.39 -9.06 16.54
N VAL A 316 -3.14 -8.11 17.41
CA VAL A 316 -2.36 -6.90 17.08
C VAL A 316 -0.95 -7.07 17.65
N VAL A 317 0.05 -6.99 16.79
CA VAL A 317 1.46 -6.98 17.20
C VAL A 317 1.98 -5.57 17.06
N GLN A 318 2.45 -5.03 18.17
CA GLN A 318 3.02 -3.69 18.24
C GLN A 318 4.32 -3.72 19.05
N ARG A 319 5.16 -2.70 18.84
CA ARG A 319 6.37 -2.53 19.65
C ARG A 319 6.00 -2.18 21.09
N LYS A 320 6.91 -2.51 22.01
CA LYS A 320 6.85 -2.10 23.40
C LYS A 320 6.79 -0.58 23.51
N GLY A 321 5.88 -0.09 24.36
CA GLY A 321 5.67 1.34 24.55
C GLY A 321 4.96 2.03 23.39
N CYS A 322 4.33 1.30 22.46
CA CYS A 322 3.45 1.90 21.46
C CYS A 322 2.28 2.64 22.13
N GLU A 323 2.08 3.91 21.78
CA GLU A 323 1.01 4.74 22.32
C GLU A 323 -0.36 4.46 21.68
N GLU A 324 -0.38 3.68 20.59
CA GLU A 324 -1.59 3.36 19.86
C GLU A 324 -2.54 2.49 20.70
N LYS A 325 -3.78 2.96 20.84
CA LYS A 325 -4.78 2.41 21.75
C LYS A 325 -6.13 2.27 21.04
N GLY A 326 -7.12 1.74 21.76
CA GLY A 326 -8.49 1.67 21.27
C GLY A 326 -8.71 0.64 20.16
N TRP A 327 -7.84 -0.36 20.01
CA TRP A 327 -7.95 -1.39 18.98
C TRP A 327 -9.32 -2.11 18.96
N SER A 328 -9.92 -2.33 20.14
CA SER A 328 -11.25 -2.91 20.26
C SER A 328 -12.33 -2.04 19.60
N GLU A 329 -12.29 -0.72 19.80
CA GLU A 329 -13.20 0.23 19.18
C GLU A 329 -12.94 0.35 17.67
N LYS A 330 -11.67 0.53 17.28
CA LYS A 330 -11.26 0.63 15.87
C LYS A 330 -11.73 -0.55 15.03
N PHE A 331 -11.59 -1.77 15.53
CA PHE A 331 -12.01 -2.98 14.82
C PHE A 331 -13.43 -3.44 15.19
N GLY A 332 -14.11 -2.74 16.10
CA GLY A 332 -15.44 -3.08 16.61
C GLY A 332 -15.49 -4.53 17.11
N ILE A 333 -14.46 -4.96 17.84
CA ILE A 333 -14.28 -6.33 18.30
C ILE A 333 -14.38 -6.42 19.82
N GLU A 334 -15.02 -7.48 20.30
CA GLU A 334 -15.09 -7.80 21.73
C GLU A 334 -13.66 -7.97 22.31
N PRO A 335 -13.36 -7.40 23.49
CA PRO A 335 -12.04 -7.51 24.10
C PRO A 335 -11.52 -8.94 24.25
N LEU A 336 -12.41 -9.92 24.47
CA LEU A 336 -12.05 -11.34 24.61
C LEU A 336 -11.55 -11.99 23.32
N LYS A 337 -11.85 -11.40 22.15
CA LYS A 337 -11.41 -11.86 20.83
C LYS A 337 -10.25 -11.03 20.28
N LEU A 338 -9.74 -10.08 21.07
CA LEU A 338 -8.63 -9.22 20.74
C LEU A 338 -7.43 -9.55 21.62
N THR A 339 -6.33 -9.94 21.00
CA THR A 339 -5.05 -10.12 21.68
C THR A 339 -4.09 -9.04 21.24
N ILE A 340 -3.55 -8.27 22.18
CA ILE A 340 -2.48 -7.29 21.92
C ILE A 340 -1.17 -7.91 22.38
N ARG A 341 -0.17 -7.92 21.50
CA ARG A 341 1.18 -8.39 21.78
C ARG A 341 2.14 -7.22 21.63
N ASP A 342 2.59 -6.70 22.77
CA ASP A 342 3.38 -5.47 22.89
C ASP A 342 4.68 -5.68 23.69
N SER A 343 5.13 -6.93 23.83
CA SER A 343 6.33 -7.29 24.57
C SER A 343 7.63 -7.19 23.76
N TYR A 344 7.56 -6.85 22.47
CA TYR A 344 8.70 -6.86 21.56
C TYR A 344 9.34 -5.48 21.44
N ASP A 345 10.66 -5.40 21.55
CA ASP A 345 11.38 -4.14 21.34
C ASP A 345 11.29 -3.69 19.87
N SER A 346 11.37 -4.64 18.93
CA SER A 346 11.06 -4.45 17.51
C SER A 346 9.95 -5.39 17.06
N ILE A 347 9.10 -4.93 16.14
CA ILE A 347 8.11 -5.82 15.51
C ILE A 347 8.77 -6.97 14.71
N LEU A 348 10.02 -6.78 14.30
CA LEU A 348 10.80 -7.80 13.59
C LEU A 348 11.14 -9.00 14.50
N ASP A 349 11.03 -8.85 15.83
CA ASP A 349 11.26 -9.93 16.80
C ASP A 349 10.03 -10.83 17.00
N PHE A 350 8.96 -10.60 16.24
CA PHE A 350 7.71 -11.35 16.38
C PHE A 350 7.88 -12.84 16.01
N ASP A 351 7.59 -13.72 16.95
CA ASP A 351 7.58 -15.17 16.74
C ASP A 351 6.21 -15.67 16.25
N PHE A 352 6.11 -15.99 14.96
CA PHE A 352 4.89 -16.51 14.33
C PHE A 352 4.41 -17.84 14.94
N SER A 353 5.27 -18.63 15.60
CA SER A 353 4.88 -19.89 16.27
C SER A 353 3.90 -19.68 17.41
N THR A 354 3.83 -18.45 17.94
CA THR A 354 2.95 -18.10 19.04
C THR A 354 1.53 -17.80 18.57
N ILE A 355 1.26 -17.62 17.27
CA ILE A 355 -0.06 -17.19 16.78
C ILE A 355 -1.20 -18.11 17.25
N ASP A 356 -0.97 -19.41 17.38
CA ASP A 356 -1.98 -20.40 17.78
C ASP A 356 -2.01 -20.74 19.27
N LYS A 357 -1.12 -20.12 20.04
CA LYS A 357 -1.16 -20.11 21.49
C LYS A 357 -2.04 -18.96 21.95
#